data_AF-A0A4Q3AMT7-F1
#
_entry.id   AF-A0A4Q3AMT7-F1
#
_cell.length_a   1.000
_cell.length_b   1.000
_cell.length_c   1.000
_cell.angle_alpha   90.00
_cell.angle_beta   90.00
_cell.angle_gamma   90.00
#
_symmetry.space_group_name_H-M   'P 1'
#
loop_
_entity.id
_entity.type
_entity.pdbx_description
1 polymer ?
#
loop_
_entity_poly.entity_id
_entity_poly.type
_entity_poly.pdbx_seq_one_letter_code
_entity_poly.pdbx_strand_id
1 'polypeptide(L)'
;MMIGVTAIALLSVSPAAVEDWRKISLGGDTIEIDKASIRDEGQGQRAFRARIAIDASTVMVSDNVMACAAGAMEMRKMEMISGGRVTKTQQFAAGERRRILDESGDAIVTLVCG
;
A
#
# COMPACT_ATOMS: atom_id res chain seq x y z
N MET A 1 9.14 -21.01 -54.02
CA MET A 1 8.47 -21.30 -52.73
C MET A 1 9.54 -21.32 -51.66
N MET A 2 9.64 -20.29 -50.82
CA MET A 2 10.53 -20.30 -49.65
C MET A 2 9.70 -20.01 -48.40
N ILE A 3 10.00 -20.81 -47.39
CA ILE A 3 9.21 -21.10 -46.19
C ILE A 3 9.25 -19.88 -45.26
N GLY A 4 8.06 -19.35 -44.94
CA GLY A 4 7.90 -18.30 -43.95
C GLY A 4 8.14 -18.84 -42.55
N VAL A 5 9.15 -18.33 -41.87
CA VAL A 5 9.37 -18.59 -40.44
C VAL A 5 8.41 -17.71 -39.65
N THR A 6 7.34 -18.31 -39.15
CA THR A 6 6.39 -17.65 -38.25
C THR A 6 7.04 -17.54 -36.86
N ALA A 7 7.59 -16.37 -36.54
CA ALA A 7 8.07 -16.08 -35.20
C ALA A 7 6.86 -15.93 -34.26
N ILE A 8 6.67 -16.90 -33.38
CA ILE A 8 5.73 -16.82 -32.26
C ILE A 8 6.31 -15.81 -31.27
N ALA A 9 5.78 -14.58 -31.31
CA ALA A 9 6.05 -13.57 -30.29
C ALA A 9 5.42 -14.03 -28.98
N LEU A 10 6.26 -14.51 -28.05
CA LEU A 10 5.89 -14.74 -26.66
C LEU A 10 5.52 -13.38 -26.04
N LEU A 11 4.22 -13.15 -25.90
CA LEU A 11 3.68 -12.04 -25.13
C LEU A 11 4.08 -12.25 -23.67
N SER A 12 5.12 -11.55 -23.24
CA SER A 12 5.52 -11.41 -21.85
C SER A 12 4.41 -10.69 -21.07
N VAL A 13 3.42 -11.44 -20.60
CA VAL A 13 2.45 -10.94 -19.63
C VAL A 13 3.19 -10.80 -18.30
N SER A 14 3.74 -9.62 -18.04
CA SER A 14 4.25 -9.29 -16.71
C SER A 14 3.08 -9.45 -15.73
N PRO A 15 3.18 -10.33 -14.71
CA PRO A 15 2.10 -10.49 -13.76
C PRO A 15 1.87 -9.13 -13.11
N ALA A 16 0.68 -8.57 -13.31
CA ALA A 16 0.22 -7.47 -12.48
C ALA A 16 0.35 -7.95 -11.03
N ALA A 17 1.11 -7.24 -10.22
CA ALA A 17 1.25 -7.59 -8.81
C ALA A 17 -0.15 -7.71 -8.22
N VAL A 18 -0.54 -8.94 -7.86
CA VAL A 18 -1.85 -9.22 -7.31
C VAL A 18 -1.87 -8.55 -5.94
N GLU A 19 -2.72 -7.53 -5.79
CA GLU A 19 -2.90 -6.87 -4.50
C GLU A 19 -3.46 -7.88 -3.49
N ASP A 20 -2.90 -7.93 -2.27
CA ASP A 20 -3.34 -8.82 -1.17
C ASP A 20 -3.79 -7.97 0.01
N TRP A 21 -4.98 -7.38 -0.10
CA TRP A 21 -5.56 -6.49 0.91
C TRP A 21 -6.03 -7.25 2.16
N ARG A 22 -5.43 -6.92 3.32
CA ARG A 22 -5.78 -7.46 4.64
C ARG A 22 -6.46 -6.41 5.49
N LYS A 23 -7.68 -6.73 5.94
CA LYS A 23 -8.46 -5.88 6.85
C LYS A 23 -7.88 -5.94 8.26
N ILE A 24 -7.79 -4.77 8.88
CA ILE A 24 -7.44 -4.58 10.29
C ILE A 24 -8.51 -3.65 10.88
N SER A 25 -9.13 -4.09 11.97
CA SER A 25 -10.10 -3.28 12.70
C SER A 25 -9.38 -2.43 13.73
N LEU A 26 -9.60 -1.12 13.68
CA LEU A 26 -9.03 -0.13 14.59
C LEU A 26 -10.18 0.58 15.31
N GLY A 27 -10.58 0.10 16.49
CA GLY A 27 -11.52 0.84 17.37
C GLY A 27 -12.86 1.26 16.76
N GLY A 28 -13.35 0.59 15.70
CA GLY A 28 -14.59 0.93 14.98
C GLY A 28 -14.37 1.23 13.50
N ASP A 29 -13.14 1.60 13.11
CA ASP A 29 -12.75 1.79 11.72
C ASP A 29 -12.11 0.51 11.14
N THR A 30 -12.14 0.38 9.82
CA THR A 30 -11.42 -0.69 9.09
C THR A 30 -10.40 -0.07 8.16
N ILE A 31 -9.12 -0.38 8.42
CA ILE A 31 -8.04 -0.13 7.48
C ILE A 31 -7.72 -1.43 6.73
N GLU A 32 -7.32 -1.32 5.48
CA GLU A 32 -6.84 -2.45 4.70
C GLU A 32 -5.39 -2.22 4.30
N ILE A 33 -4.53 -3.22 4.49
CA ILE A 33 -3.11 -3.16 4.13
C ILE A 33 -2.83 -4.13 2.99
N ASP A 34 -2.21 -3.65 1.93
CA ASP A 34 -1.79 -4.50 0.82
C ASP A 34 -0.50 -5.24 1.19
N LYS A 35 -0.60 -6.52 1.54
CA LYS A 35 0.56 -7.35 1.90
C LYS A 35 1.57 -7.45 0.77
N ALA A 36 1.14 -7.43 -0.48
CA ALA A 36 2.04 -7.52 -1.62
C ALA A 36 2.91 -6.26 -1.78
N SER A 37 2.49 -5.13 -1.20
CA SER A 37 3.24 -3.87 -1.23
C SER A 37 4.29 -3.73 -0.14
N ILE A 38 4.29 -4.62 0.87
CA ILE A 38 5.21 -4.56 2.01
C ILE A 38 6.63 -4.84 1.51
N ARG A 39 7.53 -3.89 1.72
CA ARG A 39 8.93 -3.99 1.30
C ARG A 39 9.87 -3.32 2.29
N ASP A 40 11.09 -3.83 2.38
CA ASP A 40 12.16 -3.22 3.17
C ASP A 40 12.66 -1.95 2.47
N GLU A 41 12.80 -0.86 3.24
CA GLU A 41 13.40 0.41 2.79
C GLU A 41 14.75 0.67 3.47
N GLY A 42 15.25 -0.29 4.27
CA GLY A 42 16.49 -0.20 5.03
C GLY A 42 16.32 0.46 6.39
N GLN A 43 17.35 0.33 7.24
CA GLN A 43 17.38 0.90 8.60
C GLN A 43 16.22 0.45 9.50
N GLY A 44 15.70 -0.76 9.28
CA GLY A 44 14.56 -1.29 10.05
C GLY A 44 13.23 -0.61 9.71
N GLN A 45 13.13 -0.01 8.52
CA GLN A 45 11.91 0.61 8.01
C GLN A 45 11.28 -0.25 6.91
N ARG A 46 9.95 -0.39 6.94
CA ARG A 46 9.19 -1.08 5.89
C ARG A 46 8.17 -0.15 5.26
N ALA A 47 8.18 -0.06 3.94
CA ALA A 47 7.13 0.63 3.19
C ALA A 47 5.95 -0.31 2.92
N PHE A 48 4.74 0.24 2.90
CA PHE A 48 3.52 -0.50 2.60
C PHE A 48 2.41 0.46 2.15
N ARG A 49 1.41 -0.09 1.46
CA ARG A 49 0.18 0.60 1.08
C ARG A 49 -0.93 0.26 2.05
N ALA A 50 -1.68 1.28 2.44
CA ALA A 50 -2.90 1.14 3.19
C ALA A 50 -4.06 1.79 2.42
N ARG A 51 -5.28 1.31 2.64
CA ARG A 51 -6.49 1.95 2.14
C ARG A 51 -7.58 2.00 3.20
N ILE A 52 -8.40 3.03 3.14
CA ILE A 52 -9.53 3.27 4.04
C ILE A 52 -10.72 3.67 3.17
N ALA A 53 -11.84 2.98 3.33
CA ALA A 53 -13.09 3.40 2.70
C ALA A 53 -13.63 4.64 3.44
N ILE A 54 -13.87 5.72 2.71
CA ILE A 54 -14.46 6.96 3.24
C ILE A 54 -15.98 6.92 3.08
N ASP A 55 -16.45 6.45 1.93
CA ASP A 55 -17.85 6.18 1.63
C ASP A 55 -17.95 5.03 0.61
N ALA A 56 -19.17 4.71 0.14
CA ALA A 56 -19.41 3.60 -0.79
C ALA A 56 -18.68 3.73 -2.14
N SER A 57 -18.29 4.95 -2.52
CA SER A 57 -17.69 5.30 -3.81
C SER A 57 -16.27 5.84 -3.70
N THR A 58 -15.85 6.21 -2.49
CA THR A 58 -14.59 6.92 -2.22
C THR A 58 -13.70 6.10 -1.29
N VAL A 59 -12.47 5.86 -1.74
CA VAL A 59 -11.41 5.18 -0.98
C VAL A 59 -10.20 6.10 -0.92
N MET A 60 -9.61 6.22 0.26
CA MET A 60 -8.30 6.83 0.44
C MET A 60 -7.25 5.73 0.41
N VAL A 61 -6.22 5.86 -0.43
CA VAL A 61 -5.06 4.96 -0.48
C VAL A 61 -3.83 5.76 -0.10
N SER A 62 -3.03 5.26 0.85
CA SER A 62 -1.81 5.90 1.29
C SER A 62 -0.59 4.99 1.12
N ASP A 63 0.52 5.57 0.69
CA ASP A 63 1.85 4.97 0.78
C ASP A 63 2.47 5.40 2.10
N ASN A 64 2.85 4.42 2.91
CA ASN A 64 3.36 4.62 4.26
C ASN A 64 4.71 3.94 4.44
N VAL A 65 5.47 4.41 5.42
CA VAL A 65 6.69 3.79 5.91
C VAL A 65 6.59 3.63 7.42
N MET A 66 6.90 2.43 7.89
CA MET A 66 6.92 2.11 9.30
C MET A 66 8.33 1.85 9.78
N ALA A 67 8.77 2.60 10.79
CA ALA A 67 9.97 2.29 11.55
C ALA A 67 9.65 1.23 12.59
N CYS A 68 9.95 -0.04 12.28
CA CYS A 68 9.49 -1.21 13.03
C CYS A 68 9.94 -1.21 14.49
N ALA A 69 11.17 -0.77 14.78
CA ALA A 69 11.68 -0.68 16.14
C ALA A 69 11.03 0.42 16.98
N ALA A 70 10.54 1.49 16.32
CA ALA A 70 9.97 2.65 17.00
C ALA A 70 8.43 2.64 17.03
N GLY A 71 7.78 1.69 16.33
CA GLY A 71 6.33 1.67 16.15
C GLY A 71 5.79 2.95 15.49
N ALA A 72 6.63 3.65 14.71
CA ALA A 72 6.29 4.94 14.12
C ALA A 72 5.95 4.77 12.64
N MET A 73 4.85 5.36 12.21
CA MET A 73 4.45 5.41 10.81
C MET A 73 4.62 6.83 10.25
N GLU A 74 5.04 6.90 8.99
CA GLU A 74 5.12 8.11 8.19
C GLU A 74 4.32 7.87 6.92
N MET A 75 3.38 8.77 6.61
CA MET A 75 2.67 8.75 5.34
C MET A 75 3.47 9.58 4.34
N ARG A 76 3.81 9.02 3.18
CA ARG A 76 4.58 9.69 2.11
C ARG A 76 3.69 10.21 0.98
N LYS A 77 2.61 9.48 0.69
CA LYS A 77 1.67 9.83 -0.36
C LYS A 77 0.26 9.39 0.05
N MET A 78 -0.73 10.15 -0.40
CA MET A 78 -2.13 9.85 -0.26
C MET A 78 -2.85 10.15 -1.56
N GLU A 79 -3.74 9.25 -1.96
CA GLU A 79 -4.62 9.39 -3.10
C GLU A 79 -6.07 9.17 -2.65
N MET A 80 -6.98 10.09 -3.00
CA MET A 80 -8.41 9.81 -2.93
C MET A 80 -8.87 9.28 -4.28
N ILE A 81 -9.46 8.10 -4.28
CA ILE A 81 -10.04 7.45 -5.44
C ILE A 81 -11.55 7.50 -5.29
N SER A 82 -12.25 8.19 -6.19
CA SER A 82 -13.71 8.23 -6.23
C SER A 82 -14.21 7.77 -7.60
N GLY A 83 -15.18 6.86 -7.62
CA GLY A 83 -15.71 6.30 -8.88
C GLY A 83 -14.64 5.60 -9.74
N GLY A 84 -13.63 5.00 -9.11
CA GLY A 84 -12.51 4.34 -9.80
C GLY A 84 -11.46 5.28 -10.39
N ARG A 85 -11.51 6.58 -10.09
CA ARG A 85 -10.53 7.57 -10.54
C ARG A 85 -9.86 8.28 -9.38
N VAL A 86 -8.56 8.54 -9.51
CA VAL A 86 -7.86 9.43 -8.57
C VAL A 86 -8.41 10.84 -8.73
N THR A 87 -9.00 11.37 -7.67
CA THR A 87 -9.60 12.72 -7.61
C THR A 87 -8.71 13.72 -6.88
N LYS A 88 -7.87 13.23 -5.96
CA LYS A 88 -6.91 14.05 -5.22
C LYS A 88 -5.66 13.26 -4.94
N THR A 89 -4.50 13.88 -5.10
CA THR A 89 -3.21 13.33 -4.66
C THR A 89 -2.52 14.34 -3.77
N GLN A 90 -1.97 13.88 -2.67
CA GLN A 90 -1.15 14.66 -1.76
C GLN A 90 0.15 13.89 -1.49
N GLN A 91 1.28 14.58 -1.66
CA GLN A 91 2.59 14.08 -1.25
C GLN A 91 2.99 14.78 0.04
N PHE A 92 3.68 14.05 0.91
CA PHE A 92 4.16 14.53 2.19
C PHE A 92 5.68 14.51 2.20
N ALA A 93 6.27 15.49 2.87
CA ALA A 93 7.73 15.54 3.02
C ALA A 93 8.19 14.41 3.94
N ALA A 94 9.34 13.81 3.63
CA ALA A 94 9.95 12.82 4.50
C ALA A 94 10.22 13.43 5.89
N GLY A 95 9.98 12.66 6.94
CA GLY A 95 10.11 13.09 8.33
C GLY A 95 8.85 13.72 8.94
N GLU A 96 7.76 13.89 8.19
CA GLU A 96 6.46 14.31 8.71
C GLU A 96 5.78 13.12 9.43
N ARG A 97 6.30 12.77 10.62
CA ARG A 97 5.84 11.63 11.41
C ARG A 97 4.40 11.82 11.87
N ARG A 98 3.53 10.85 11.54
CA ARG A 98 2.18 10.75 12.13
C ARG A 98 2.14 9.49 12.98
N ARG A 99 2.34 9.66 14.29
CA ARG A 99 2.38 8.53 15.22
C ARG A 99 1.00 7.86 15.25
N ILE A 100 0.95 6.55 14.97
CA ILE A 100 -0.20 5.71 15.34
C ILE A 100 -0.06 5.52 16.85
N LEU A 101 -0.92 6.15 17.63
CA LEU A 101 -0.74 6.37 19.07
C LEU A 101 -1.83 5.69 19.90
N ASP A 102 -2.33 4.55 19.44
CA ASP A 102 -3.33 3.75 20.14
C ASP A 102 -3.06 2.24 20.01
N GLU A 103 -3.76 1.43 20.80
CA GLU A 103 -3.67 -0.04 20.84
C GLU A 103 -3.93 -0.68 19.46
N SER A 104 -4.63 0.04 18.58
CA SER A 104 -4.89 -0.33 17.19
C SER A 104 -3.61 -0.39 16.34
N GLY A 105 -2.55 0.33 16.73
CA GLY A 105 -1.26 0.32 16.04
C GLY A 105 -0.52 -1.01 16.07
N ASP A 106 -0.72 -1.84 17.10
CA ASP A 106 0.02 -3.10 17.28
C ASP A 106 -0.29 -4.13 16.19
N ALA A 107 -1.53 -4.17 15.68
CA ALA A 107 -1.91 -5.06 14.60
C ALA A 107 -1.25 -4.67 13.27
N ILE A 108 -1.13 -3.36 13.01
CA ILE A 108 -0.43 -2.83 11.83
C ILE A 108 1.06 -3.14 11.95
N VAL A 109 1.67 -2.89 13.11
CA VAL A 109 3.08 -3.21 13.35
C VAL A 109 3.33 -4.70 13.18
N THR A 110 2.48 -5.56 13.72
CA THR A 110 2.60 -7.02 13.57
C THR A 110 2.49 -7.45 12.12
N LEU A 111 1.55 -6.90 11.34
CA LEU A 111 1.38 -7.27 9.94
C LEU A 111 2.54 -6.78 9.07
N VAL A 112 3.01 -5.55 9.31
CA VAL A 112 4.02 -4.90 8.46
C VAL A 112 5.43 -5.35 8.84
N CYS A 113 5.72 -5.48 10.13
CA CYS A 113 7.06 -5.73 10.66
C CYS A 113 7.31 -7.15 11.19
N GLY A 114 6.25 -7.94 11.43
CA GLY A 114 6.36 -9.39 11.66
C GLY A 114 6.89 -10.14 10.45
#